data_AF-A0A524K437-F1
#
_entry.id   AF-A0A524K437-F1
#
_cell.length_a   1.000
_cell.length_b   1.000
_cell.length_c   1.000
_cell.angle_alpha   90.00
_cell.angle_beta   90.00
_cell.angle_gamma   90.00
#
_symmetry.space_group_name_H-M   'P 1'
#
loop_
_entity.id
_entity.type
_entity.pdbx_description
1 polymer ?
#
loop_
_entity_poly.entity_id
_entity_poly.type
_entity_poly.pdbx_seq_one_letter_code
_entity_poly.pdbx_strand_id
1 'polypeptide(L)'
;MRTDAAGQSALLMVDVAEVLAARGIPYAVIGAMAAAVHGVVRASLDADALLGTQVSVARELRQDFAAKGYAADLRVGDAEDPIPALLEVTDPFGNRVDLLVGLRGLDAAVMDRASVVTLSGFHSG
;
A
#
# COMPACT_ATOMS: atom_id res chain seq x y z
N MET A 1 -2.86 -5.89 14.16
CA MET A 1 -2.57 -4.46 13.94
C MET A 1 -1.32 -4.13 14.72
N ARG A 2 -0.32 -3.54 14.06
CA ARG A 2 0.98 -3.19 14.65
C ARG A 2 1.06 -1.76 15.16
N THR A 3 0.20 -0.89 14.66
CA THR A 3 0.16 0.52 15.03
C THR A 3 -0.47 0.71 16.41
N ASP A 4 0.00 1.72 17.13
CA ASP A 4 -0.49 2.16 18.43
C ASP A 4 -0.62 3.70 18.53
N ALA A 5 -0.14 4.44 17.51
CA ALA A 5 -0.20 5.89 17.44
C ALA A 5 -0.23 6.38 15.98
N ALA A 6 -0.52 7.68 15.81
CA ALA A 6 -0.42 8.36 14.52
C ALA A 6 1.04 8.49 14.04
N GLY A 7 1.24 8.60 12.73
CA GLY A 7 2.58 8.73 12.12
C GLY A 7 3.31 7.41 11.89
N GLN A 8 2.59 6.29 12.01
CA GLN A 8 3.09 4.92 11.88
C GLN A 8 2.60 4.23 10.58
N SER A 9 2.35 4.98 9.51
CA SER A 9 1.89 4.45 8.21
C SER A 9 2.80 3.36 7.62
N ALA A 10 4.09 3.36 7.97
CA ALA A 10 5.00 2.27 7.61
C ALA A 10 4.71 0.95 8.37
N LEU A 11 4.26 1.00 9.64
CA LEU A 11 3.79 -0.18 10.37
C LEU A 11 2.46 -0.68 9.80
N LEU A 12 1.55 0.23 9.43
CA LEU A 12 0.33 -0.14 8.71
C LEU A 12 0.67 -0.80 7.35
N MET A 13 1.68 -0.30 6.63
CA MET A 13 2.13 -0.92 5.38
C MET A 13 2.62 -2.35 5.58
N VAL A 14 3.23 -2.68 6.73
CA VAL A 14 3.59 -4.07 7.07
C VAL A 14 2.35 -4.94 7.27
N ASP A 15 1.34 -4.45 7.99
CA ASP A 15 0.07 -5.16 8.14
C ASP A 15 -0.64 -5.38 6.77
N VAL A 16 -0.60 -4.37 5.91
CA VAL A 16 -1.17 -4.43 4.55
C VAL A 16 -0.40 -5.43 3.69
N ALA A 17 0.94 -5.42 3.75
CA ALA A 17 1.79 -6.36 3.04
C ALA A 17 1.47 -7.82 3.40
N GLU A 18 1.15 -8.12 4.67
CA GLU A 18 0.75 -9.47 5.07
C GLU A 18 -0.57 -9.92 4.43
N VAL A 19 -1.54 -9.00 4.28
CA VAL A 19 -2.80 -9.30 3.58
C VAL A 19 -2.55 -9.57 2.10
N LEU A 20 -1.73 -8.74 1.45
CA LEU A 20 -1.37 -8.90 0.04
C LEU A 20 -0.61 -10.22 -0.20
N ALA A 21 0.34 -10.54 0.67
CA ALA A 21 1.12 -11.77 0.62
C ALA A 21 0.24 -13.02 0.81
N ALA A 22 -0.70 -13.00 1.77
CA ALA A 22 -1.65 -14.10 1.99
C ALA A 22 -2.56 -14.36 0.77
N ARG A 23 -2.80 -13.33 -0.04
CA ARG A 23 -3.59 -13.39 -1.28
C ARG A 23 -2.72 -13.67 -2.53
N GLY A 24 -1.40 -13.77 -2.37
CA GLY A 24 -0.46 -13.94 -3.48
C GLY A 24 -0.43 -12.75 -4.45
N ILE A 25 -0.73 -11.54 -3.98
CA ILE A 25 -0.81 -10.34 -4.81
C ILE A 25 0.57 -9.66 -4.83
N PRO A 26 1.23 -9.55 -6.01
CA PRO A 26 2.47 -8.81 -6.14
C PRO A 26 2.25 -7.32 -5.87
N TYR A 27 3.18 -6.70 -5.14
CA TYR A 27 3.15 -5.29 -4.87
C TYR A 27 4.56 -4.70 -4.81
N ALA A 28 4.66 -3.39 -5.04
CA ALA A 28 5.88 -2.63 -4.84
C ALA A 28 5.57 -1.38 -4.02
N VAL A 29 6.31 -1.14 -2.94
CA VAL A 29 6.24 0.13 -2.20
C VAL A 29 6.85 1.22 -3.06
N ILE A 30 6.17 2.37 -3.15
CA ILE A 30 6.58 3.53 -3.94
C ILE A 30 6.61 4.79 -3.06
N GLY A 31 6.71 5.96 -3.69
CA GLY A 31 6.58 7.23 -2.98
C GLY A 31 7.72 7.53 -2.00
N ALA A 32 7.40 8.29 -0.97
CA ALA A 32 8.39 8.76 0.00
C ALA A 32 9.00 7.63 0.84
N MET A 33 8.21 6.60 1.17
CA MET A 33 8.70 5.44 1.91
C MET A 33 9.78 4.67 1.12
N ALA A 34 9.57 4.46 -0.18
CA ALA A 34 10.58 3.86 -1.05
C ALA A 34 11.85 4.75 -1.16
N ALA A 35 11.69 6.07 -1.24
CA ALA A 35 12.82 6.99 -1.29
C ALA A 35 13.65 6.98 0.03
N ALA A 36 13.00 6.79 1.18
CA ALA A 36 13.65 6.74 2.48
C ALA A 36 14.61 5.55 2.61
N VAL A 37 14.31 4.42 1.97
CA VAL A 37 15.24 3.27 1.88
C VAL A 37 16.57 3.66 1.24
N HIS A 38 16.54 4.60 0.30
CA HIS A 38 17.73 5.11 -0.38
C HIS A 38 18.37 6.32 0.34
N GLY A 39 18.03 6.55 1.61
CA GLY A 39 18.60 7.62 2.44
C GLY A 39 18.03 9.02 2.14
N VAL A 40 16.98 9.13 1.32
CA VAL A 40 16.29 10.40 1.07
C VAL A 40 15.22 10.60 2.15
N VAL A 41 15.57 11.37 3.18
CA VAL A 41 14.63 11.68 4.28
C VAL A 41 13.54 12.61 3.76
N ARG A 42 12.31 12.09 3.66
CA ARG A 42 11.08 12.88 3.52
C ARG A 42 10.12 12.45 4.62
N ALA A 43 9.55 13.42 5.32
CA ALA A 43 8.38 13.17 6.16
C ALA A 43 7.20 12.84 5.24
N SER A 44 6.67 11.63 5.34
CA SER A 44 5.40 11.25 4.73
C SER A 44 4.45 10.84 5.84
N LEU A 45 3.20 11.28 5.74
CA LEU A 45 2.15 10.88 6.69
C LEU A 45 1.46 9.58 6.23
N ASP A 46 1.77 9.11 5.03
CA ASP A 46 1.21 7.96 4.35
C ASP A 46 2.30 7.07 3.76
N ALA A 47 1.91 5.85 3.39
CA ALA A 47 2.72 4.96 2.57
C ALA A 47 1.95 4.60 1.30
N ASP A 48 2.67 4.45 0.20
CA ASP A 48 2.09 4.13 -1.10
C ASP A 48 2.60 2.79 -1.59
N ALA A 49 1.73 1.98 -2.16
CA ALA A 49 2.12 0.79 -2.89
C ALA A 49 1.37 0.65 -4.20
N LEU A 50 2.07 0.15 -5.20
CA LEU A 50 1.51 -0.26 -6.46
C LEU A 50 1.20 -1.76 -6.41
N LEU A 51 0.00 -2.15 -6.84
CA LEU A 51 -0.44 -3.53 -6.93
C LEU A 51 -0.42 -4.04 -8.38
N GLY A 52 0.17 -5.22 -8.57
CA GLY A 52 0.12 -5.98 -9.82
C GLY A 52 -1.18 -6.76 -9.96
N THR A 53 -2.33 -6.09 -9.89
CA THR A 53 -3.65 -6.75 -9.91
C THR A 53 -4.73 -5.93 -10.63
N GLN A 54 -5.94 -6.49 -10.73
CA GLN A 54 -7.09 -5.90 -11.40
C GLN A 54 -8.07 -5.24 -10.41
N VAL A 55 -8.90 -4.31 -10.89
CA VAL A 55 -9.90 -3.59 -10.08
C VAL A 55 -10.89 -4.54 -9.41
N SER A 56 -11.23 -5.67 -10.03
CA SER A 56 -12.09 -6.71 -9.43
C SER A 56 -11.48 -7.26 -8.13
N VAL A 57 -10.19 -7.57 -8.14
CA VAL A 57 -9.45 -8.05 -6.97
C VAL A 57 -9.35 -6.98 -5.89
N ALA A 58 -9.23 -5.70 -6.27
CA ALA A 58 -9.23 -4.58 -5.32
C ALA A 58 -10.55 -4.47 -4.54
N ARG A 59 -11.69 -4.83 -5.14
CA ARG A 59 -12.99 -4.86 -4.45
C ARG A 59 -13.03 -5.94 -3.37
N GLU A 60 -12.41 -7.09 -3.63
CA GLU A 60 -12.30 -8.18 -2.65
C GLU A 60 -11.33 -7.77 -1.53
N LEU A 61 -10.18 -7.18 -1.86
CA LEU A 61 -9.25 -6.65 -0.86
C LEU A 61 -9.89 -5.64 0.08
N ARG A 62 -10.77 -4.76 -0.44
CA ARG A 62 -11.54 -3.84 0.41
C ARG A 62 -12.33 -4.59 1.48
N GLN A 63 -12.94 -5.72 1.14
CA GLN A 63 -13.68 -6.54 2.10
C GLN A 63 -12.73 -7.22 3.09
N ASP A 64 -11.59 -7.72 2.62
CA ASP A 64 -10.57 -8.35 3.47
C ASP A 64 -10.02 -7.38 4.52
N PHE A 65 -9.74 -6.12 4.13
CA PHE A 65 -9.28 -5.09 5.06
C PHE A 65 -10.37 -4.67 6.04
N ALA A 66 -11.61 -4.49 5.59
CA ALA A 66 -12.74 -4.20 6.45
C ALA A 66 -12.96 -5.30 7.51
N ALA A 67 -12.85 -6.57 7.11
CA ALA A 67 -12.97 -7.72 8.02
C ALA A 67 -11.86 -7.76 9.08
N LYS A 68 -10.70 -7.14 8.82
CA LYS A 68 -9.58 -6.99 9.76
C LYS A 68 -9.67 -5.73 10.63
N GLY A 69 -10.73 -4.93 10.49
CA GLY A 69 -10.97 -3.73 11.29
C GLY A 69 -10.32 -2.46 10.74
N TYR A 70 -9.81 -2.47 9.51
CA TYR A 70 -9.35 -1.26 8.83
C TYR A 70 -10.50 -0.58 8.09
N ALA A 71 -10.47 0.75 8.01
CA ALA A 71 -11.29 1.47 7.05
C ALA A 71 -10.68 1.28 5.65
N ALA A 72 -11.50 0.91 4.67
CA ALA A 72 -11.04 0.64 3.32
C ALA A 72 -11.98 1.27 2.29
N ASP A 73 -11.50 2.29 1.57
CA ASP A 73 -12.28 2.98 0.54
C ASP A 73 -11.68 2.73 -0.85
N LEU A 74 -12.52 2.28 -1.79
CA LEU A 74 -12.10 1.98 -3.15
C LEU A 74 -12.66 3.03 -4.10
N ARG A 75 -11.75 3.81 -4.68
CA ARG A 75 -12.04 4.77 -5.75
C ARG A 75 -11.67 4.14 -7.07
N VAL A 76 -12.60 4.16 -8.03
CA VAL A 76 -12.39 3.62 -9.38
C VAL A 76 -12.32 4.80 -10.35
N GLY A 77 -11.20 4.91 -11.05
CA GLY A 77 -10.99 5.90 -12.10
C GLY A 77 -11.80 5.57 -13.36
N ASP A 78 -11.97 6.56 -14.22
CA ASP A 78 -12.68 6.41 -15.48
C ASP A 78 -11.81 5.81 -16.60
N ALA A 79 -12.35 5.82 -17.82
CA ALA A 79 -11.68 5.27 -19.00
C ALA A 79 -10.42 6.05 -19.41
N GLU A 80 -10.18 7.26 -18.90
CA GLU A 80 -9.01 8.09 -19.22
C GLU A 80 -8.04 8.21 -18.02
N ASP A 81 -8.45 7.79 -16.83
CA ASP A 81 -7.61 7.85 -15.63
C ASP A 81 -6.35 6.97 -15.76
N PRO A 82 -5.13 7.54 -15.58
CA PRO A 82 -3.89 6.75 -15.56
C PRO A 82 -3.85 5.74 -14.41
N ILE A 83 -4.64 5.94 -13.35
CA ILE A 83 -4.77 5.05 -12.19
C ILE A 83 -6.20 4.48 -12.20
N PRO A 84 -6.40 3.26 -12.74
CA PRO A 84 -7.74 2.65 -12.84
C PRO A 84 -8.47 2.50 -11.50
N ALA A 85 -7.73 2.25 -10.42
CA ALA A 85 -8.31 2.30 -9.08
C ALA A 85 -7.26 2.62 -8.01
N LEU A 86 -7.75 3.22 -6.93
CA LEU A 86 -7.02 3.49 -5.70
C LEU A 86 -7.83 2.92 -4.54
N LEU A 87 -7.23 2.00 -3.79
CA LEU A 87 -7.76 1.49 -2.53
C LEU A 87 -7.01 2.15 -1.38
N GLU A 88 -7.69 3.03 -0.67
CA GLU A 88 -7.16 3.67 0.54
C GLU A 88 -7.48 2.79 1.75
N VAL A 89 -6.45 2.48 2.53
CA VAL A 89 -6.55 1.69 3.77
C VAL A 89 -6.09 2.55 4.94
N THR A 90 -6.96 2.71 5.92
CA THR A 90 -6.72 3.57 7.08
C THR A 90 -6.98 2.80 8.37
N ASP A 91 -6.10 2.97 9.36
CA ASP A 91 -6.27 2.40 10.70
C ASP A 91 -6.97 3.38 11.67
N PRO A 92 -7.37 2.93 12.87
CA PRO A 92 -8.03 3.78 13.86
C PRO A 92 -7.17 4.96 14.38
N PHE A 93 -5.86 4.95 14.15
CA PHE A 93 -4.93 5.99 14.59
C PHE A 93 -4.70 7.06 13.51
N GLY A 94 -5.36 6.93 12.34
CA GLY A 94 -5.23 7.85 11.22
C GLY A 94 -4.00 7.60 10.35
N ASN A 95 -3.33 6.46 10.50
CA ASN A 95 -2.29 6.04 9.57
C ASN A 95 -2.94 5.55 8.28
N ARG A 96 -2.27 5.79 7.15
CA ARG A 96 -2.86 5.63 5.81
C ARG A 96 -1.90 4.94 4.86
N VAL A 97 -2.44 3.99 4.11
CA VAL A 97 -1.77 3.32 3.00
C VAL A 97 -2.62 3.44 1.73
N ASP A 98 -2.02 3.98 0.67
CA ASP A 98 -2.64 4.06 -0.64
C ASP A 98 -2.18 2.91 -1.53
N LEU A 99 -3.14 2.13 -2.03
CA LEU A 99 -2.90 1.00 -2.92
C LEU A 99 -3.37 1.33 -4.34
N LEU A 100 -2.42 1.67 -5.21
CA LEU A 100 -2.66 1.96 -6.62
C LEU A 100 -2.79 0.66 -7.41
N VAL A 101 -3.84 0.54 -8.21
CA VAL A 101 -4.17 -0.70 -8.93
C VAL A 101 -4.11 -0.47 -10.43
N GLY A 102 -3.29 -1.27 -11.12
CA GLY A 102 -3.31 -1.36 -12.58
C GLY A 102 -2.82 -0.10 -13.32
N LEU A 103 -1.83 0.61 -12.76
CA LEU A 103 -1.27 1.84 -13.33
C LEU A 103 -1.00 1.70 -14.84
N ARG A 104 -1.65 2.53 -15.66
CA ARG A 104 -1.59 2.44 -17.12
C ARG A 104 -0.26 2.94 -17.65
N GLY A 105 0.23 2.29 -18.71
CA GLY A 105 1.52 2.63 -19.32
C GLY A 105 2.73 2.19 -18.49
N LEU A 106 2.50 1.52 -17.36
CA LEU A 106 3.57 0.93 -16.59
C LEU A 106 4.08 -0.34 -17.27
N ASP A 107 5.40 -0.45 -17.34
CA ASP A 107 6.07 -1.64 -17.85
C ASP A 107 5.63 -2.89 -17.07
N ALA A 108 5.21 -3.93 -17.78
CA ALA A 108 4.76 -5.19 -17.18
C ALA A 108 5.84 -5.83 -16.29
N ALA A 109 7.12 -5.61 -16.60
CA ALA A 109 8.25 -6.12 -15.83
C ALA A 109 8.66 -5.22 -14.65
N VAL A 110 7.91 -4.15 -14.35
CA VAL A 110 8.22 -3.24 -13.24
C VAL A 110 8.28 -3.96 -11.89
N MET A 111 7.41 -4.95 -11.67
CA MET A 111 7.36 -5.71 -10.43
C MET A 111 8.60 -6.59 -10.29
N ASP A 112 9.10 -7.14 -11.41
CA ASP A 112 10.32 -7.96 -11.44
C ASP A 112 11.58 -7.13 -11.15
N ARG A 113 11.50 -5.80 -11.33
CA ARG A 113 12.60 -4.86 -11.02
C ARG A 113 12.52 -4.26 -9.63
N ALA A 114 11.47 -4.54 -8.86
CA ALA A 114 11.36 -4.05 -7.49
C ALA A 114 12.44 -4.69 -6.61
N SER A 115 13.08 -3.90 -5.75
CA SER A 115 14.02 -4.40 -4.76
C SER A 115 13.28 -4.90 -3.53
N VAL A 116 13.65 -6.09 -3.05
CA VAL A 116 13.18 -6.58 -1.75
C VAL A 116 13.98 -5.88 -0.66
N VAL A 117 13.28 -5.22 0.25
CA VAL A 117 13.88 -4.48 1.36
C VAL A 117 13.25 -4.94 2.66
N THR A 118 14.08 -5.26 3.65
CA THR A 118 13.61 -5.55 5.00
C THR A 118 13.42 -4.25 5.76
N LEU A 119 12.17 -3.93 6.08
CA LEU A 119 11.86 -2.83 7.00
C LEU A 119 12.29 -3.25 8.41
N SER A 120 13.43 -2.71 8.86
CA SER A 120 14.00 -2.96 10.18
C SER A 120 13.92 -1.65 10.98
N GLY A 121 13.34 -1.66 12.18
CA GLY A 121 13.54 -0.56 13.14
C GLY A 121 12.31 0.16 13.71
N PHE A 122 11.07 -0.29 13.48
CA PHE A 122 9.93 0.25 14.22
C PHE A 122 9.85 -0.39 15.61
N HIS A 123 10.47 0.24 16.60
CA HIS A 123 10.25 -0.08 18.00
C HIS A 123 9.13 0.83 18.51
N SER A 124 8.01 0.24 18.95
CA SER A 124 7.05 0.91 19.82
C SER A 124 7.80 1.27 21.10
N GLY A 125 8.08 2.56 21.30
CA GLY A 125 8.61 3.11 22.55
C GLY A 125 7.50 3.41 23.53
#